data_AF-A0A7J7CB11-F1
#
_entry.id   AF-A0A7J7CB11-F1
#
_cell.length_a   1.000
_cell.length_b   1.000
_cell.length_c   1.000
_cell.angle_alpha   90.00
_cell.angle_beta   90.00
_cell.angle_gamma   90.00
#
_symmetry.space_group_name_H-M   'P 1'
#
loop_
_entity.id
_entity.type
_entity.pdbx_description
1 polymer ?
#
loop_
_entity_poly.entity_id
_entity_poly.type
_entity_poly.pdbx_seq_one_letter_code
_entity_poly.pdbx_strand_id
1 'polypeptide(L)'
;MLPSESTTPISHAMNSNSSFSVMKRYRNGEIWDFENEMAVTIDRQVILGLDGGTTSTVCVCMPILPFKDPLPDPLPVLARATAGCSNHNSVGETAARETLEQVMADALAKSNSNRFAVQAVCLAVSGVNHPKDQQRILNWLRDIFPSHVRLYVQNDSVAALASGTLGKLQGCVLIAGTGTIAYGFAEDGREARAAGAGPILGDWGSGYGIAAQALTAVVRAYDGRGPQTNLTTSMLQKLGLSSPDELIGWTYIDPSWARIAALVPVVVSCAEAGDQVANKILHDSVEELALSVKAVVQRLSLCGEDGDGPFPLVMVGGVLEANKRWDIGKEVIKCISRDYPGAIPIHPKVEPAVGAALLAWNFLMTESQN
;
A
#
# COMPACT_ATOMS: atom_id res chain seq x y z
N MET A 1 -24.61 -71.75 28.96
CA MET A 1 -23.30 -72.33 29.28
C MET A 1 -22.23 -71.36 28.80
N LEU A 2 -21.59 -70.67 29.74
CA LEU A 2 -20.25 -70.07 29.61
C LEU A 2 -19.19 -71.19 29.83
N PRO A 3 -17.86 -71.03 29.55
CA PRO A 3 -17.08 -69.80 29.76
C PRO A 3 -15.86 -69.47 28.86
N SER A 4 -15.31 -68.25 29.10
CA SER A 4 -13.90 -67.73 29.07
C SER A 4 -12.98 -67.98 27.85
N GLU A 5 -12.17 -67.05 27.33
CA GLU A 5 -11.08 -66.24 27.95
C GLU A 5 -10.84 -64.95 27.11
N SER A 6 -10.85 -63.73 27.67
CA SER A 6 -9.73 -62.91 28.21
C SER A 6 -8.48 -62.70 27.33
N THR A 7 -8.31 -61.47 26.82
CA THR A 7 -7.03 -60.70 26.82
C THR A 7 -7.29 -59.22 26.49
N THR A 8 -6.63 -58.33 27.24
CA THR A 8 -6.80 -56.87 27.29
C THR A 8 -5.67 -56.15 26.50
N PRO A 9 -5.55 -54.79 26.46
CA PRO A 9 -5.69 -53.97 25.25
C PRO A 9 -4.37 -53.32 24.77
N ILE A 10 -4.36 -52.71 23.56
CA ILE A 10 -3.26 -51.84 23.10
C ILE A 10 -3.80 -50.49 22.57
N SER A 11 -3.47 -49.47 23.37
CA SER A 11 -3.13 -48.06 23.10
C SER A 11 -3.80 -47.23 22.00
N HIS A 12 -4.38 -46.12 22.46
CA HIS A 12 -4.28 -44.73 21.96
C HIS A 12 -3.80 -44.47 20.52
N ALA A 13 -4.67 -43.83 19.75
CA ALA A 13 -4.28 -42.74 18.86
C ALA A 13 -5.32 -41.61 18.96
N MET A 14 -4.86 -40.48 19.50
CA MET A 14 -5.59 -39.23 19.55
C MET A 14 -5.71 -38.67 18.13
N ASN A 15 -6.93 -38.41 17.66
CA ASN A 15 -7.15 -37.52 16.52
C ASN A 15 -7.43 -36.12 17.06
N SER A 16 -6.44 -35.24 16.93
CA SER A 16 -6.51 -33.82 17.23
C SER A 16 -7.43 -33.13 16.22
N ASN A 17 -8.60 -32.70 16.68
CA ASN A 17 -9.44 -31.76 15.94
C ASN A 17 -8.78 -30.39 15.93
N SER A 18 -8.48 -29.91 14.73
CA SER A 18 -8.12 -28.54 14.41
C SER A 18 -9.33 -27.62 14.63
N SER A 19 -9.30 -26.82 15.68
CA SER A 19 -10.22 -25.70 15.88
C SER A 19 -9.58 -24.41 15.38
N PHE A 20 -10.13 -23.88 14.29
CA PHE A 20 -9.94 -22.52 13.82
C PHE A 20 -10.14 -21.53 14.99
N SER A 21 -9.11 -20.74 15.30
CA SER A 21 -9.19 -19.68 16.30
C SER A 21 -9.99 -18.51 15.75
N VAL A 22 -11.18 -18.30 16.30
CA VAL A 22 -11.99 -17.10 16.14
C VAL A 22 -11.25 -15.93 16.81
N MET A 23 -11.02 -14.84 16.07
CA MET A 23 -10.45 -13.58 16.56
C MET A 23 -11.21 -13.07 17.80
N LYS A 24 -10.52 -13.00 18.94
CA LYS A 24 -11.03 -12.29 20.13
C LYS A 24 -10.98 -10.78 19.83
N ARG A 25 -12.12 -10.10 19.99
CA ARG A 25 -12.17 -8.64 20.10
C ARG A 25 -11.65 -8.28 21.48
N TYR A 26 -10.43 -7.78 21.57
CA TYR A 26 -9.85 -7.26 22.80
C TYR A 26 -10.47 -5.89 23.11
N ARG A 27 -10.86 -5.64 24.37
CA ARG A 27 -11.14 -4.27 24.83
C ARG A 27 -9.80 -3.53 24.98
N ASN A 28 -9.74 -2.20 24.81
CA ASN A 28 -8.50 -1.41 24.76
C ASN A 28 -7.46 -1.68 25.89
N GLY A 29 -7.85 -2.26 27.02
CA GLY A 29 -6.91 -2.69 28.07
C GLY A 29 -6.25 -4.07 27.83
N GLU A 30 -6.93 -4.98 27.14
CA GLU A 30 -6.51 -6.39 26.99
C GLU A 30 -5.56 -6.62 25.80
N ILE A 31 -5.47 -5.67 24.86
CA ILE A 31 -4.63 -5.78 23.64
C ILE A 31 -3.15 -5.98 24.00
N TRP A 32 -2.70 -5.41 25.11
CA TRP A 32 -1.31 -5.44 25.56
C TRP A 32 -1.06 -6.45 26.69
N ASP A 33 -2.04 -7.29 27.05
CA ASP A 33 -1.93 -8.23 28.18
C ASP A 33 -0.77 -9.22 28.00
N PHE A 34 -0.42 -9.53 26.75
CA PHE A 34 0.71 -10.40 26.43
C PHE A 34 2.04 -9.90 27.03
N GLU A 35 2.20 -8.59 27.24
CA GLU A 35 3.41 -8.01 27.83
C GLU A 35 3.65 -8.49 29.26
N ASN A 36 2.59 -8.83 30.02
CA ASN A 36 2.68 -9.32 31.40
C ASN A 36 3.24 -10.75 31.48
N GLU A 37 3.09 -11.53 30.41
CA GLU A 37 3.56 -12.92 30.32
C GLU A 37 4.96 -13.02 29.71
N MET A 38 5.52 -11.90 29.22
CA MET A 38 6.82 -11.83 28.60
C MET A 38 7.92 -11.50 29.62
N ALA A 39 8.97 -12.32 29.64
CA ALA A 39 10.21 -11.94 30.32
C ALA A 39 10.77 -10.67 29.67
N VAL A 40 11.12 -9.66 30.48
CA VAL A 40 11.64 -8.39 30.00
C VAL A 40 12.97 -8.63 29.26
N THR A 41 12.92 -8.72 27.93
CA THR A 41 14.10 -8.86 27.07
C THR A 41 14.57 -7.46 26.69
N ILE A 42 15.23 -6.79 27.64
CA ILE A 42 15.81 -5.45 27.46
C ILE A 42 16.91 -5.46 26.38
N ASP A 43 17.50 -6.62 26.09
CA ASP A 43 18.69 -6.73 25.25
C ASP A 43 18.45 -6.64 23.73
N ARG A 44 17.19 -6.64 23.26
CA ARG A 44 16.89 -6.55 21.83
C ARG A 44 16.01 -5.35 21.49
N GLN A 45 16.65 -4.23 21.16
CA GLN A 45 15.96 -3.05 20.66
C GLN A 45 15.40 -3.26 19.25
N VAL A 46 14.19 -2.74 19.02
CA VAL A 46 13.47 -2.90 17.75
C VAL A 46 12.92 -1.58 17.22
N ILE A 47 12.55 -1.58 15.96
CA ILE A 47 11.81 -0.51 15.28
C ILE A 47 10.56 -1.09 14.62
N LEU A 48 9.54 -0.25 14.51
CA LEU A 48 8.30 -0.59 13.82
C LEU A 48 8.14 0.27 12.57
N GLY A 49 7.81 -0.38 11.47
CA GLY A 49 7.37 0.26 10.22
C GLY A 49 5.94 -0.11 9.93
N LEU A 50 5.10 0.88 9.66
CA LEU A 50 3.69 0.68 9.35
C LEU A 50 3.32 1.32 8.03
N ASP A 51 2.51 0.60 7.26
CA ASP A 51 1.85 1.06 6.04
C ASP A 51 0.34 0.89 6.18
N GLY A 52 -0.38 2.00 6.30
CA GLY A 52 -1.83 2.06 6.50
C GLY A 52 -2.56 2.55 5.26
N GLY A 53 -3.22 1.63 4.56
CA GLY A 53 -4.06 1.92 3.39
C GLY A 53 -5.55 2.02 3.73
N THR A 54 -6.36 2.22 2.69
CA THR A 54 -7.84 2.23 2.77
C THR A 54 -8.46 0.84 2.95
N THR A 55 -7.69 -0.23 2.77
CA THR A 55 -8.17 -1.62 2.81
C THR A 55 -7.54 -2.41 3.94
N SER A 56 -6.22 -2.29 4.12
CA SER A 56 -5.46 -3.01 5.13
C SER A 56 -4.36 -2.14 5.72
N THR A 57 -3.88 -2.54 6.89
CA THR A 57 -2.73 -1.96 7.56
C THR A 57 -1.72 -3.05 7.83
N VAL A 58 -0.46 -2.82 7.48
CA VAL A 58 0.64 -3.75 7.75
C VAL A 58 1.59 -3.12 8.77
N CYS A 59 2.04 -3.92 9.74
CA CYS A 59 3.11 -3.57 10.65
C CYS A 59 4.24 -4.60 10.52
N VAL A 60 5.47 -4.12 10.39
CA VAL A 60 6.68 -4.94 10.45
C VAL A 60 7.53 -4.52 11.64
N CYS A 61 8.07 -5.52 12.34
CA CYS A 61 9.02 -5.35 13.43
C CYS A 61 10.40 -5.76 12.95
N MET A 62 11.39 -4.87 13.06
CA MET A 62 12.78 -5.11 12.66
C MET A 62 13.72 -4.87 13.85
N PRO A 63 14.84 -5.61 13.95
CA PRO A 63 15.84 -5.33 14.96
C PRO A 63 16.59 -4.02 14.63
N ILE A 64 17.06 -3.32 15.66
CA ILE A 64 18.07 -2.29 15.45
C ILE A 64 19.41 -2.98 15.26
N LEU A 65 19.90 -2.94 14.03
CA LEU A 65 21.26 -3.32 13.70
C LEU A 65 21.97 -2.05 13.19
N PRO A 66 23.29 -1.92 13.39
CA PRO A 66 24.08 -0.96 12.63
C PRO A 66 24.07 -1.42 11.17
N PHE A 67 23.02 -1.06 10.44
CA PHE A 67 22.89 -1.35 9.02
C PHE A 67 24.07 -0.66 8.32
N LYS A 68 25.00 -1.46 7.80
CA LYS A 68 26.08 -0.99 6.94
C LYS A 68 25.62 -1.11 5.51
N ASP A 69 26.12 -0.25 4.64
CA ASP A 69 25.98 -0.45 3.20
C ASP A 69 26.97 -1.55 2.73
N PRO A 70 26.52 -2.54 1.95
CA PRO A 70 25.15 -2.78 1.52
C PRO A 70 24.28 -3.41 2.62
N LEU A 71 22.99 -3.04 2.64
CA LEU A 71 21.99 -3.65 3.52
C LEU A 71 21.92 -5.18 3.33
N PRO A 72 21.63 -5.95 4.39
CA PRO A 72 21.46 -7.40 4.29
C PRO A 72 20.29 -7.77 3.36
N ASP A 73 20.48 -8.84 2.58
CA ASP A 73 19.46 -9.42 1.69
C ASP A 73 19.26 -10.91 2.06
N PRO A 74 18.10 -11.31 2.61
CA PRO A 74 16.93 -10.48 2.90
C PRO A 74 17.13 -9.55 4.10
N LEU A 75 16.37 -8.45 4.13
CA LEU A 75 16.31 -7.56 5.30
C LEU A 75 15.77 -8.33 6.53
N PRO A 76 16.30 -8.08 7.73
CA PRO A 76 15.94 -8.81 8.93
C PRO A 76 14.57 -8.34 9.46
N VAL A 77 13.51 -9.03 9.06
CA VAL A 77 12.15 -8.84 9.60
C VAL A 77 11.90 -9.87 10.69
N LEU A 78 11.63 -9.43 11.92
CA LEU A 78 11.34 -10.30 13.07
C LEU A 78 9.91 -10.80 13.05
N ALA A 79 8.98 -9.92 12.68
CA ALA A 79 7.58 -10.23 12.58
C ALA A 79 6.87 -9.31 11.61
N ARG A 80 5.74 -9.82 11.10
CA ARG A 80 4.80 -9.11 10.26
C ARG A 80 3.39 -9.36 10.77
N ALA A 81 2.59 -8.31 10.87
CA ALA A 81 1.17 -8.37 11.19
C ALA A 81 0.35 -7.57 10.18
N THR A 82 -0.92 -7.95 10.02
CA THR A 82 -1.85 -7.27 9.13
C THR A 82 -3.20 -7.15 9.81
N ALA A 83 -3.81 -5.98 9.72
CA ALA A 83 -5.15 -5.69 10.20
C ALA A 83 -5.96 -4.96 9.11
N GLY A 84 -7.19 -4.55 9.46
CA GLY A 84 -8.08 -3.83 8.56
C GLY A 84 -7.61 -2.41 8.21
N CYS A 85 -8.55 -1.59 7.73
CA CYS A 85 -8.30 -0.20 7.34
C CYS A 85 -7.95 0.68 8.55
N SER A 86 -6.87 1.47 8.44
CA SER A 86 -6.48 2.49 9.42
C SER A 86 -6.68 3.93 8.90
N ASN A 87 -7.30 4.08 7.73
CA ASN A 87 -7.67 5.39 7.22
C ASN A 87 -8.90 5.93 7.97
N HIS A 88 -8.67 6.92 8.84
CA HIS A 88 -9.71 7.56 9.65
C HIS A 88 -10.82 8.21 8.81
N ASN A 89 -10.55 8.64 7.58
CA ASN A 89 -11.57 9.18 6.68
C ASN A 89 -12.52 8.09 6.16
N SER A 90 -12.09 6.83 6.17
CA SER A 90 -12.89 5.68 5.71
C SER A 90 -13.68 5.01 6.82
N VAL A 91 -13.07 4.81 7.99
CA VAL A 91 -13.68 4.01 9.09
C VAL A 91 -13.96 4.81 10.37
N GLY A 92 -13.61 6.09 10.39
CA GLY A 92 -13.67 6.92 11.59
C GLY A 92 -12.46 6.75 12.51
N GLU A 93 -12.32 7.68 13.44
CA GLU A 93 -11.15 7.81 14.33
C GLU A 93 -10.98 6.62 15.28
N THR A 94 -12.05 6.19 15.96
CA THR A 94 -11.98 5.08 16.93
C THR A 94 -11.53 3.77 16.26
N ALA A 95 -12.17 3.38 15.16
CA ALA A 95 -11.85 2.13 14.47
C ALA A 95 -10.44 2.15 13.85
N ALA A 96 -10.00 3.30 13.34
CA ALA A 96 -8.64 3.47 12.83
C ALA A 96 -7.59 3.29 13.95
N ARG A 97 -7.82 3.91 15.12
CA ARG A 97 -6.94 3.78 16.29
C ARG A 97 -6.88 2.34 16.80
N GLU A 98 -8.03 1.67 16.96
CA GLU A 98 -8.10 0.26 17.38
C GLU A 98 -7.33 -0.65 16.41
N THR A 99 -7.46 -0.40 15.10
CA THR A 99 -6.73 -1.15 14.06
C THR A 99 -5.21 -0.96 14.18
N LEU A 100 -4.74 0.26 14.43
CA LEU A 100 -3.32 0.56 14.63
C LEU A 100 -2.79 -0.10 15.90
N GLU A 101 -3.52 -0.01 17.02
CA GLU A 101 -3.13 -0.66 18.27
C GLU A 101 -3.04 -2.18 18.11
N GLN A 102 -4.04 -2.80 17.50
CA GLN A 102 -4.08 -4.24 17.25
C GLN A 102 -2.90 -4.71 16.39
N VAL A 103 -2.63 -4.05 15.26
CA VAL A 103 -1.58 -4.51 14.34
C VAL A 103 -0.18 -4.34 14.94
N MET A 104 0.05 -3.33 15.77
CA MET A 104 1.31 -3.14 16.49
C MET A 104 1.49 -4.17 17.59
N ALA A 105 0.45 -4.43 18.39
CA ALA A 105 0.47 -5.47 19.41
C ALA A 105 0.76 -6.85 18.81
N ASP A 106 0.09 -7.21 17.72
CA ASP A 106 0.29 -8.48 17.02
C ASP A 106 1.72 -8.62 16.48
N ALA A 107 2.30 -7.55 15.91
CA ALA A 107 3.68 -7.56 15.42
C ALA A 107 4.68 -7.74 16.56
N LEU A 108 4.49 -7.01 17.67
CA LEU A 108 5.36 -7.09 18.84
C LEU A 108 5.30 -8.47 19.49
N ALA A 109 4.09 -8.99 19.74
CA ALA A 109 3.89 -10.34 20.29
C ALA A 109 4.56 -11.41 19.42
N LYS A 110 4.34 -11.40 18.10
CA LYS A 110 4.98 -12.35 17.16
C LYS A 110 6.51 -12.24 17.11
N SER A 111 7.05 -11.04 17.36
CA SER A 111 8.50 -10.82 17.39
C SER A 111 9.14 -11.15 18.74
N ASN A 112 8.35 -11.61 19.73
CA ASN A 112 8.76 -11.71 21.12
C ASN A 112 9.39 -10.39 21.63
N SER A 113 8.79 -9.25 21.28
CA SER A 113 9.17 -7.91 21.78
C SER A 113 7.97 -7.23 22.46
N ASN A 114 8.23 -6.15 23.20
CA ASN A 114 7.20 -5.33 23.85
C ASN A 114 7.42 -3.83 23.54
N ARG A 115 6.51 -2.97 23.98
CA ARG A 115 6.58 -1.53 23.70
C ARG A 115 7.82 -0.83 24.30
N PHE A 116 8.42 -1.38 25.35
CA PHE A 116 9.63 -0.82 25.97
C PHE A 116 10.90 -1.08 25.15
N ALA A 117 10.93 -2.17 24.37
CA ALA A 117 12.04 -2.49 23.48
C ALA A 117 12.06 -1.62 22.21
N VAL A 118 10.94 -1.01 21.84
CA VAL A 118 10.82 -0.15 20.66
C VAL A 118 11.63 1.13 20.87
N GLN A 119 12.44 1.53 19.88
CA GLN A 119 13.13 2.83 19.89
C GLN A 119 12.51 3.82 18.92
N ALA A 120 11.96 3.33 17.80
CA ALA A 120 11.31 4.18 16.82
C ALA A 120 10.13 3.49 16.13
N VAL A 121 9.12 4.29 15.79
CA VAL A 121 7.96 3.90 14.99
C VAL A 121 7.84 4.89 13.83
N CYS A 122 7.79 4.40 12.61
CA CYS A 122 7.37 5.19 11.46
C CYS A 122 6.05 4.63 10.93
N LEU A 123 5.01 5.47 10.99
CA LEU A 123 3.67 5.16 10.51
C LEU A 123 3.38 5.97 9.25
N ALA A 124 3.34 5.31 8.10
CA ALA A 124 2.95 5.90 6.85
C ALA A 124 1.48 5.55 6.56
N VAL A 125 0.61 6.54 6.44
CA VAL A 125 -0.84 6.32 6.33
C VAL A 125 -1.45 7.16 5.24
N SER A 126 -2.33 6.53 4.47
CA SER A 126 -3.12 7.17 3.44
C SER A 126 -4.05 8.22 4.05
N GLY A 127 -4.12 9.40 3.42
CA GLY A 127 -4.94 10.51 3.89
C GLY A 127 -4.25 11.45 4.89
N VAL A 128 -3.03 11.16 5.34
CA VAL A 128 -2.20 12.12 6.06
C VAL A 128 -1.62 13.11 5.05
N ASN A 129 -2.30 14.25 4.90
CA ASN A 129 -1.95 15.28 3.91
C ASN A 129 -1.64 16.64 4.54
N HIS A 130 -2.11 16.89 5.76
CA HIS A 130 -1.90 18.16 6.45
C HIS A 130 -1.19 17.93 7.80
N PRO A 131 -0.38 18.88 8.29
CA PRO A 131 0.20 18.83 9.63
C PRO A 131 -0.78 18.51 10.78
N LYS A 132 -2.07 18.84 10.62
CA LYS A 132 -3.11 18.53 11.61
C LYS A 132 -3.42 17.04 11.67
N ASP A 133 -3.43 16.36 10.52
CA ASP A 133 -3.67 14.92 10.43
C ASP A 133 -2.49 14.17 11.05
N GLN A 134 -1.27 14.61 10.71
CA GLN A 134 -0.02 14.10 11.27
C GLN A 134 -0.01 14.24 12.79
N GLN A 135 -0.33 15.43 13.32
CA GLN A 135 -0.32 15.68 14.76
C GLN A 135 -1.36 14.85 15.51
N ARG A 136 -2.52 14.59 14.90
CA ARG A 136 -3.56 13.74 15.49
C ARG A 136 -3.05 12.31 15.68
N ILE A 137 -2.49 11.71 14.63
CA ILE A 137 -1.97 10.34 14.69
C ILE A 137 -0.78 10.25 15.65
N LEU A 138 0.10 11.26 15.67
CA LEU A 138 1.19 11.35 16.64
C LEU A 138 0.67 11.32 18.08
N ASN A 139 -0.45 11.99 18.38
CA ASN A 139 -1.03 11.94 19.72
C ASN A 139 -1.52 10.54 20.08
N TRP A 140 -2.17 9.82 19.15
CA TRP A 140 -2.57 8.44 19.40
C TRP A 140 -1.36 7.54 19.69
N LEU A 141 -0.26 7.69 18.92
CA LEU A 141 0.96 6.92 19.13
C LEU A 141 1.63 7.23 20.48
N ARG A 142 1.55 8.48 20.96
CA ARG A 142 2.07 8.89 22.28
C ARG A 142 1.28 8.28 23.44
N ASP A 143 -0.01 7.99 23.26
CA ASP A 143 -0.80 7.28 24.26
C ASP A 143 -0.40 5.79 24.35
N ILE A 144 0.15 5.23 23.27
CA ILE A 144 0.48 3.80 23.15
C ILE A 144 1.90 3.51 23.64
N PHE A 145 2.86 4.31 23.21
CA PHE A 145 4.28 4.05 23.43
C PHE A 145 4.88 4.85 24.60
N PRO A 146 5.89 4.28 25.30
CA PRO A 146 6.68 5.03 26.27
C PRO A 146 7.34 6.28 25.68
N SER A 147 7.63 7.26 26.55
CA SER A 147 8.15 8.57 26.13
C SER A 147 9.53 8.56 25.45
N HIS A 148 10.32 7.49 25.61
CA HIS A 148 11.62 7.37 24.92
C HIS A 148 11.48 7.03 23.43
N VAL A 149 10.34 6.49 23.01
CA VAL A 149 10.11 6.04 21.63
C VAL A 149 9.99 7.24 20.69
N ARG A 150 10.78 7.25 19.62
CA ARG A 150 10.66 8.25 18.55
C ARG A 150 9.51 7.89 17.61
N LEU A 151 8.66 8.87 17.30
CA LEU A 151 7.43 8.66 16.56
C LEU A 151 7.43 9.54 15.32
N TYR A 152 7.34 8.89 14.15
CA TYR A 152 7.27 9.55 12.86
C TYR A 152 5.96 9.17 12.18
N VAL A 153 5.24 10.17 11.69
CA VAL A 153 4.03 9.96 10.90
C VAL A 153 4.26 10.57 9.53
N GLN A 154 4.03 9.79 8.49
CA GLN A 154 4.29 10.15 7.10
C GLN A 154 3.07 9.84 6.22
N ASN A 155 3.08 10.38 5.01
CA ASN A 155 2.16 9.94 3.96
C ASN A 155 2.56 8.53 3.47
N ASP A 156 1.59 7.70 3.07
CA ASP A 156 1.81 6.35 2.52
C ASP A 156 2.82 6.36 1.36
N SER A 157 2.80 7.41 0.54
CA SER A 157 3.75 7.59 -0.57
C SER A 157 5.21 7.65 -0.13
N VAL A 158 5.50 8.13 1.08
CA VAL A 158 6.87 8.21 1.61
C VAL A 158 7.41 6.82 1.91
N ALA A 159 6.59 5.94 2.48
CA ALA A 159 6.97 4.55 2.72
C ALA A 159 7.10 3.75 1.42
N ALA A 160 6.23 4.03 0.44
CA ALA A 160 6.33 3.43 -0.90
C ALA A 160 7.61 3.84 -1.64
N LEU A 161 8.03 5.11 -1.55
CA LEU A 161 9.33 5.53 -2.06
C LEU A 161 10.46 4.78 -1.34
N ALA A 162 10.44 4.79 -0.01
CA ALA A 162 11.47 4.17 0.82
C ALA A 162 11.61 2.66 0.62
N SER A 163 10.55 1.94 0.24
CA SER A 163 10.65 0.51 -0.05
C SER A 163 11.40 0.22 -1.35
N GLY A 164 11.35 1.12 -2.33
CA GLY A 164 12.12 1.02 -3.57
C GLY A 164 13.56 1.51 -3.42
N THR A 165 13.80 2.52 -2.58
CA THR A 165 15.11 3.15 -2.38
C THR A 165 15.85 2.64 -1.13
N LEU A 166 15.31 1.62 -0.46
CA LEU A 166 15.85 1.02 0.75
C LEU A 166 16.11 2.06 1.87
N GLY A 167 15.10 2.89 2.14
CA GLY A 167 15.09 3.88 3.22
C GLY A 167 15.62 5.26 2.82
N LYS A 168 16.19 5.43 1.61
CA LYS A 168 16.69 6.73 1.14
C LYS A 168 15.55 7.58 0.58
N LEU A 169 15.28 8.75 1.15
CA LEU A 169 14.27 9.68 0.63
C LEU A 169 14.84 10.55 -0.48
N GLN A 170 15.02 9.95 -1.66
CA GLN A 170 15.51 10.64 -2.85
C GLN A 170 14.83 10.05 -4.09
N GLY A 171 14.47 10.90 -5.05
CA GLY A 171 13.84 10.51 -6.31
C GLY A 171 12.32 10.65 -6.28
N CYS A 172 11.64 9.84 -7.09
CA CYS A 172 10.19 9.91 -7.28
C CYS A 172 9.56 8.53 -7.09
N VAL A 173 8.39 8.48 -6.47
CA VAL A 173 7.50 7.32 -6.49
C VAL A 173 6.27 7.66 -7.33
N LEU A 174 5.85 6.72 -8.16
CA LEU A 174 4.55 6.71 -8.82
C LEU A 174 3.74 5.55 -8.24
N ILE A 175 2.62 5.88 -7.62
CA ILE A 175 1.63 4.92 -7.16
C ILE A 175 0.45 4.95 -8.14
N ALA A 176 0.06 3.80 -8.68
CA ALA A 176 -1.21 3.64 -9.38
C ALA A 176 -1.88 2.32 -9.00
N GLY A 177 -2.94 2.43 -8.21
CA GLY A 177 -3.82 1.35 -7.78
C GLY A 177 -5.27 1.80 -7.95
N THR A 178 -6.08 1.72 -6.90
CA THR A 178 -7.44 2.32 -6.92
C THR A 178 -7.40 3.82 -7.22
N GLY A 179 -6.47 4.55 -6.57
CA GLY A 179 -6.12 5.95 -6.85
C GLY A 179 -4.73 6.06 -7.49
N THR A 180 -4.23 7.27 -7.68
CA THR A 180 -2.85 7.48 -8.16
C THR A 180 -2.21 8.71 -7.52
N ILE A 181 -0.89 8.70 -7.36
CA ILE A 181 -0.10 9.85 -6.89
C ILE A 181 1.34 9.72 -7.41
N ALA A 182 1.93 10.85 -7.78
CA ALA A 182 3.38 10.98 -7.90
C ALA A 182 3.90 11.84 -6.74
N TYR A 183 4.92 11.35 -6.05
CA TYR A 183 5.51 12.03 -4.89
C TYR A 183 7.02 11.87 -4.91
N GLY A 184 7.79 12.85 -4.46
CA GLY A 184 9.24 12.77 -4.54
C GLY A 184 9.97 13.68 -3.58
N PHE A 185 11.26 13.40 -3.44
CA PHE A 185 12.21 14.16 -2.63
C PHE A 185 13.48 14.44 -3.43
N ALA A 186 13.95 15.69 -3.35
CA ALA A 186 15.30 16.05 -3.76
C ALA A 186 16.31 15.74 -2.64
N GLU A 187 17.60 15.71 -2.97
CA GLU A 187 18.67 15.41 -2.01
C GLU A 187 18.77 16.44 -0.86
N ASP A 188 18.33 17.68 -1.12
CA ASP A 188 18.24 18.76 -0.13
C ASP A 188 16.99 18.68 0.78
N GLY A 189 16.18 17.62 0.62
CA GLY A 189 14.97 17.39 1.42
C GLY A 189 13.72 18.11 0.92
N ARG A 190 13.79 18.90 -0.17
CA ARG A 190 12.56 19.45 -0.79
C ARG A 190 11.67 18.32 -1.28
N GLU A 191 10.36 18.48 -1.09
CA GLU A 191 9.36 17.53 -1.53
C GLU A 191 8.42 18.12 -2.59
N ALA A 192 7.88 17.23 -3.44
CA ALA A 192 6.87 17.59 -4.42
C ALA A 192 5.87 16.48 -4.62
N ARG A 193 4.65 16.90 -4.98
CA ARG A 193 3.51 16.05 -5.25
C ARG A 193 2.84 16.45 -6.56
N ALA A 194 2.35 15.47 -7.30
CA ALA A 194 1.38 15.64 -8.37
C ALA A 194 0.31 14.53 -8.29
N ALA A 195 -0.91 14.82 -8.75
CA ALA A 195 -2.08 13.95 -8.61
C ALA A 195 -2.42 13.58 -7.13
N GLY A 196 -3.21 12.53 -6.92
CA GLY A 196 -3.69 12.07 -5.62
C GLY A 196 -4.81 12.91 -5.04
N ALA A 197 -5.45 13.74 -5.87
CA ALA A 197 -6.53 14.63 -5.45
C ALA A 197 -7.87 13.89 -5.38
N GLY A 198 -7.90 12.62 -5.79
CA GLY A 198 -9.10 11.82 -5.90
C GLY A 198 -9.70 11.84 -7.31
N PRO A 199 -10.64 10.92 -7.57
CA PRO A 199 -11.18 10.69 -8.92
C PRO A 199 -12.03 11.84 -9.46
N ILE A 200 -12.55 12.71 -8.59
CA ILE A 200 -13.29 13.91 -9.01
C ILE A 200 -12.33 14.97 -9.57
N LEU A 201 -11.09 15.01 -9.06
CA LEU A 201 -10.16 16.12 -9.28
C LEU A 201 -9.01 15.80 -10.24
N GLY A 202 -8.96 14.59 -10.80
CA GLY A 202 -8.05 14.30 -11.91
C GLY A 202 -7.19 13.04 -11.80
N ASP A 203 -7.50 12.10 -10.90
CA ASP A 203 -6.79 10.82 -10.80
C ASP A 203 -7.12 9.86 -11.98
N TRP A 204 -7.09 10.34 -13.23
CA TRP A 204 -7.53 9.62 -14.44
C TRP A 204 -6.62 8.45 -14.84
N GLY A 205 -5.36 8.51 -14.43
CA GLY A 205 -4.39 7.41 -14.56
C GLY A 205 -4.58 6.26 -13.55
N SER A 206 -5.42 6.46 -12.52
CA SER A 206 -5.71 5.43 -11.53
C SER A 206 -6.60 4.32 -12.10
N GLY A 207 -6.68 3.20 -11.39
CA GLY A 207 -7.59 2.11 -11.73
C GLY A 207 -9.05 2.55 -11.71
N TYR A 208 -9.45 3.41 -10.76
CA TYR A 208 -10.77 4.03 -10.80
C TYR A 208 -10.95 4.87 -12.06
N GLY A 209 -9.98 5.73 -12.37
CA GLY A 209 -10.02 6.63 -13.53
C GLY A 209 -10.15 5.87 -14.85
N ILE A 210 -9.36 4.82 -15.04
CA ILE A 210 -9.42 3.92 -16.21
C ILE A 210 -10.81 3.29 -16.34
N ALA A 211 -11.30 2.67 -15.25
CA ALA A 211 -12.57 1.96 -15.26
C ALA A 211 -13.77 2.91 -15.43
N ALA A 212 -13.76 4.08 -14.80
CA ALA A 212 -14.81 5.08 -14.90
C ALA A 212 -14.93 5.63 -16.34
N GLN A 213 -13.80 5.87 -16.99
CA GLN A 213 -13.77 6.24 -18.42
C GLN A 213 -14.34 5.13 -19.30
N ALA A 214 -14.02 3.86 -19.01
CA ALA A 214 -14.58 2.73 -19.73
C ALA A 214 -16.09 2.58 -19.54
N LEU A 215 -16.60 2.70 -18.31
CA LEU A 215 -18.05 2.70 -18.04
C LEU A 215 -18.75 3.86 -18.75
N THR A 216 -18.13 5.05 -18.75
CA THR A 216 -18.62 6.20 -19.51
C THR A 216 -18.67 5.92 -21.01
N ALA A 217 -17.65 5.25 -21.56
CA ALA A 217 -17.63 4.84 -22.96
C ALA A 217 -18.75 3.85 -23.31
N VAL A 218 -19.07 2.90 -22.42
CA VAL A 218 -20.21 1.99 -22.59
C VAL A 218 -21.53 2.74 -22.66
N VAL A 219 -21.78 3.68 -21.75
CA VAL A 219 -23.00 4.51 -21.75
C VAL A 219 -23.09 5.34 -23.03
N ARG A 220 -21.98 5.97 -23.47
CA ARG A 220 -21.94 6.75 -24.71
C ARG A 220 -22.17 5.90 -25.96
N ALA A 221 -21.65 4.67 -26.00
CA ALA A 221 -21.90 3.75 -27.11
C ALA A 221 -23.38 3.34 -27.17
N TYR A 222 -24.02 3.19 -26.01
CA TYR A 222 -25.42 2.82 -25.89
C TYR A 222 -26.37 3.96 -26.31
N ASP A 223 -26.12 5.19 -25.85
CA ASP A 223 -26.98 6.35 -26.15
C ASP A 223 -26.65 7.05 -27.48
N GLY A 224 -25.66 6.54 -28.23
CA GLY A 224 -25.28 7.02 -29.56
C GLY A 224 -24.31 8.22 -29.57
N ARG A 225 -23.83 8.70 -28.42
CA ARG A 225 -22.82 9.78 -28.34
C ARG A 225 -21.37 9.30 -28.55
N GLY A 226 -21.14 8.00 -28.60
CA GLY A 226 -19.83 7.38 -28.74
C GLY A 226 -19.82 6.25 -29.78
N PRO A 227 -18.62 5.84 -30.23
CA PRO A 227 -18.49 4.69 -31.12
C PRO A 227 -18.90 3.38 -30.41
N GLN A 228 -19.31 2.38 -31.19
CA GLN A 228 -19.49 1.02 -30.68
C GLN A 228 -18.16 0.46 -30.16
N THR A 229 -18.22 -0.32 -29.08
CA THR A 229 -17.04 -0.87 -28.40
C THR A 229 -17.35 -2.24 -27.79
N ASN A 230 -16.35 -3.12 -27.81
CA ASN A 230 -16.38 -4.42 -27.14
C ASN A 230 -16.47 -4.27 -25.61
N LEU A 231 -16.12 -3.10 -25.07
CA LEU A 231 -16.30 -2.79 -23.64
C LEU A 231 -17.75 -2.99 -23.22
N THR A 232 -18.73 -2.70 -24.08
CA THR A 232 -20.16 -2.84 -23.74
C THR A 232 -20.47 -4.29 -23.36
N THR A 233 -20.20 -5.24 -24.25
CA THR A 233 -20.49 -6.66 -23.98
C THR A 233 -19.64 -7.20 -22.84
N SER A 234 -18.34 -6.89 -22.81
CA SER A 234 -17.44 -7.43 -21.78
C SER A 234 -17.74 -6.90 -20.38
N MET A 235 -18.11 -5.63 -20.22
CA MET A 235 -18.50 -5.05 -18.93
C MET A 235 -19.81 -5.64 -18.44
N LEU A 236 -20.85 -5.71 -19.30
CA LEU A 236 -22.13 -6.30 -18.92
C LEU A 236 -21.98 -7.75 -18.47
N GLN A 237 -21.19 -8.55 -19.20
CA GLN A 237 -20.89 -9.93 -18.83
C GLN A 237 -20.17 -10.01 -17.48
N LYS A 238 -19.16 -9.16 -17.24
CA LYS A 238 -18.42 -9.13 -15.97
C LYS A 238 -19.32 -8.77 -14.79
N LEU A 239 -20.29 -7.88 -15.01
CA LEU A 239 -21.18 -7.36 -13.99
C LEU A 239 -22.47 -8.17 -13.82
N GLY A 240 -22.76 -9.10 -14.75
CA GLY A 240 -24.01 -9.87 -14.76
C GLY A 240 -25.24 -9.01 -15.10
N LEU A 241 -25.06 -7.96 -15.91
CA LEU A 241 -26.13 -7.04 -16.29
C LEU A 241 -26.67 -7.37 -17.68
N SER A 242 -27.96 -7.14 -17.90
CA SER A 242 -28.60 -7.46 -19.19
C SER A 242 -28.56 -6.30 -20.19
N SER A 243 -28.40 -5.06 -19.70
CA SER A 243 -28.40 -3.85 -20.52
C SER A 243 -27.49 -2.75 -19.94
N PRO A 244 -26.96 -1.82 -20.78
CA PRO A 244 -26.20 -0.67 -20.29
C PRO A 244 -26.98 0.26 -19.35
N ASP A 245 -28.32 0.32 -19.46
CA ASP A 245 -29.16 1.12 -18.55
C ASP A 245 -29.03 0.68 -17.08
N GLU A 246 -28.77 -0.60 -16.83
CA GLU A 246 -28.59 -1.13 -15.47
C GLU A 246 -27.29 -0.65 -14.80
N LEU A 247 -26.33 -0.10 -15.56
CA LEU A 247 -25.09 0.45 -15.01
C LEU A 247 -25.34 1.60 -14.04
N ILE A 248 -26.41 2.37 -14.26
CA ILE A 248 -26.80 3.47 -13.37
C ILE A 248 -27.09 2.90 -11.98
N GLY A 249 -28.04 1.96 -11.89
CA GLY A 249 -28.40 1.30 -10.64
C GLY A 249 -27.21 0.60 -9.99
N TRP A 250 -26.40 -0.12 -10.79
CA TRP A 250 -25.21 -0.81 -10.30
C TRP A 250 -24.20 0.15 -9.65
N THR A 251 -24.01 1.34 -10.20
CA THR A 251 -23.06 2.36 -9.69
C THR A 251 -23.56 3.00 -8.40
N TYR A 252 -24.86 3.30 -8.30
CA TYR A 252 -25.44 3.93 -7.10
C TYR A 252 -25.61 2.97 -5.91
N ILE A 253 -25.66 1.65 -6.14
CA ILE A 253 -25.76 0.65 -5.06
C ILE A 253 -24.51 0.64 -4.17
N ASP A 254 -23.32 0.78 -4.78
CA ASP A 254 -22.05 0.79 -4.06
C ASP A 254 -21.04 1.68 -4.80
N PRO A 255 -20.78 2.91 -4.31
CA PRO A 255 -19.87 3.87 -4.93
C PRO A 255 -18.39 3.59 -4.61
N SER A 256 -18.05 2.42 -4.04
CA SER A 256 -16.68 2.03 -3.70
C SER A 256 -15.72 2.17 -4.88
N TRP A 257 -14.66 2.95 -4.70
CA TRP A 257 -13.66 3.15 -5.74
C TRP A 257 -12.96 1.86 -6.12
N ALA A 258 -12.72 0.98 -5.14
CA ALA A 258 -12.08 -0.31 -5.36
C ALA A 258 -12.94 -1.22 -6.25
N ARG A 259 -14.26 -1.17 -6.09
CA ARG A 259 -15.22 -1.94 -6.93
C ARG A 259 -15.19 -1.49 -8.37
N ILE A 260 -15.10 -0.18 -8.61
CA ILE A 260 -14.94 0.38 -9.96
C ILE A 260 -13.56 0.01 -10.52
N ALA A 261 -12.48 0.24 -9.77
CA ALA A 261 -11.11 -0.06 -10.19
C ALA A 261 -10.89 -1.55 -10.53
N ALA A 262 -11.65 -2.47 -9.92
CA ALA A 262 -11.61 -3.90 -10.24
C ALA A 262 -12.03 -4.24 -11.68
N LEU A 263 -12.53 -3.27 -12.46
CA LEU A 263 -12.88 -3.42 -13.87
C LEU A 263 -11.71 -3.18 -14.84
N VAL A 264 -10.56 -2.67 -14.38
CA VAL A 264 -9.37 -2.43 -15.21
C VAL A 264 -8.97 -3.66 -16.04
N PRO A 265 -8.96 -4.91 -15.53
CA PRO A 265 -8.61 -6.07 -16.33
C PRO A 265 -9.51 -6.29 -17.56
N VAL A 266 -10.78 -5.86 -17.49
CA VAL A 266 -11.71 -5.91 -18.64
C VAL A 266 -11.27 -4.91 -19.72
N VAL A 267 -10.90 -3.69 -19.31
CA VAL A 267 -10.40 -2.65 -20.22
C VAL A 267 -9.14 -3.12 -20.93
N VAL A 268 -8.18 -3.67 -20.18
CA VAL A 268 -6.95 -4.25 -20.72
C VAL A 268 -7.28 -5.36 -21.72
N SER A 269 -8.15 -6.30 -21.36
CA SER A 269 -8.52 -7.42 -22.25
C SER A 269 -9.17 -6.94 -23.56
N CYS A 270 -10.06 -5.95 -23.51
CA CYS A 270 -10.66 -5.37 -24.71
C CYS A 270 -9.63 -4.69 -25.60
N ALA A 271 -8.70 -3.93 -24.99
CA ALA A 271 -7.64 -3.27 -25.74
C ALA A 271 -6.67 -4.29 -26.38
N GLU A 272 -6.32 -5.38 -25.68
CA GLU A 272 -5.52 -6.49 -26.22
C GLU A 272 -6.22 -7.23 -27.37
N ALA A 273 -7.56 -7.21 -27.39
CA ALA A 273 -8.39 -7.74 -28.47
C ALA A 273 -8.56 -6.75 -29.65
N GLY A 274 -7.93 -5.57 -29.59
CA GLY A 274 -7.94 -4.58 -30.67
C GLY A 274 -9.06 -3.54 -30.59
N ASP A 275 -9.78 -3.44 -29.47
CA ASP A 275 -10.79 -2.41 -29.28
C ASP A 275 -10.16 -1.01 -29.21
N GLN A 276 -10.53 -0.12 -30.13
CA GLN A 276 -9.91 1.20 -30.26
C GLN A 276 -10.24 2.14 -29.09
N VAL A 277 -11.44 2.00 -28.50
CA VAL A 277 -11.88 2.83 -27.38
C VAL A 277 -11.12 2.46 -26.12
N ALA A 278 -11.01 1.16 -25.83
CA ALA A 278 -10.22 0.65 -24.72
C ALA A 278 -8.73 1.02 -24.89
N ASN A 279 -8.18 0.87 -26.10
CA ASN A 279 -6.81 1.30 -26.39
C ASN A 279 -6.62 2.78 -26.10
N LYS A 280 -7.54 3.65 -26.56
CA LYS A 280 -7.45 5.09 -26.29
C LYS A 280 -7.46 5.40 -24.80
N ILE A 281 -8.38 4.80 -24.03
CA ILE A 281 -8.46 5.01 -22.58
C ILE A 281 -7.12 4.67 -21.90
N LEU A 282 -6.50 3.54 -22.26
CA LEU A 282 -5.22 3.14 -21.67
C LEU A 282 -4.08 4.10 -22.03
N HIS A 283 -4.00 4.56 -23.27
CA HIS A 283 -2.99 5.55 -23.68
C HIS A 283 -3.17 6.88 -22.96
N ASP A 284 -4.41 7.39 -22.89
CA ASP A 284 -4.71 8.64 -22.20
C ASP A 284 -4.33 8.52 -20.70
N SER A 285 -4.61 7.38 -20.06
CA SER A 285 -4.19 7.10 -18.68
C SER A 285 -2.67 7.01 -18.51
N VAL A 286 -1.93 6.43 -19.47
CA VAL A 286 -0.46 6.42 -19.47
C VAL A 286 0.09 7.85 -19.53
N GLU A 287 -0.48 8.71 -20.36
CA GLU A 287 -0.06 10.10 -20.49
C GLU A 287 -0.27 10.86 -19.17
N GLU A 288 -1.42 10.70 -18.52
CA GLU A 288 -1.72 11.31 -17.21
C GLU A 288 -0.76 10.87 -16.10
N LEU A 289 -0.44 9.58 -16.04
CA LEU A 289 0.55 9.04 -15.10
C LEU A 289 1.95 9.62 -15.38
N ALA A 290 2.36 9.66 -16.65
CA ALA A 290 3.64 10.23 -17.04
C ALA A 290 3.71 11.72 -16.70
N LEU A 291 2.69 12.51 -17.02
CA LEU A 291 2.61 13.95 -16.69
C LEU A 291 2.78 14.19 -15.19
N SER A 292 2.17 13.35 -14.36
CA SER A 292 2.30 13.42 -12.90
C SER A 292 3.75 13.25 -12.44
N VAL A 293 4.47 12.26 -12.97
CA VAL A 293 5.90 12.07 -12.67
C VAL A 293 6.73 13.25 -13.17
N LYS A 294 6.50 13.70 -14.41
CA LYS A 294 7.25 14.81 -15.01
C LYS A 294 7.10 16.09 -14.19
N ALA A 295 5.91 16.37 -13.66
CA ALA A 295 5.67 17.53 -12.80
C ALA A 295 6.50 17.47 -11.49
N VAL A 296 6.64 16.29 -10.87
CA VAL A 296 7.47 16.09 -9.68
C VAL A 296 8.95 16.25 -10.02
N VAL A 297 9.42 15.60 -11.08
CA VAL A 297 10.82 15.67 -11.55
C VAL A 297 11.24 17.12 -11.82
N GLN A 298 10.41 17.90 -12.51
CA GLN A 298 10.68 19.30 -12.84
C GLN A 298 10.77 20.19 -11.59
N ARG A 299 9.78 20.09 -10.69
CA ARG A 299 9.73 20.90 -9.46
C ARG A 299 10.91 20.64 -8.52
N LEU A 300 11.42 19.41 -8.52
CA LEU A 300 12.51 19.00 -7.66
C LEU A 300 13.88 19.07 -8.33
N SER A 301 13.91 19.25 -9.66
CA SER A 301 15.12 19.18 -10.47
C SER A 301 15.87 17.86 -10.28
N LEU A 302 15.14 16.73 -10.24
CA LEU A 302 15.71 15.41 -9.92
C LEU A 302 16.77 14.93 -10.93
N CYS A 303 16.75 15.47 -12.14
CA CYS A 303 17.69 15.14 -13.21
C CYS A 303 18.88 16.12 -13.31
N GLY A 304 19.06 17.00 -12.32
CA GLY A 304 20.14 18.00 -12.32
C GLY A 304 19.92 19.11 -13.36
N GLU A 305 20.91 20.02 -13.48
CA GLU A 305 20.84 21.19 -14.38
C GLU A 305 20.83 20.78 -15.87
N ASP A 306 21.53 19.71 -16.22
CA ASP A 306 21.65 19.22 -17.60
C ASP A 306 20.45 18.38 -18.05
N GLY A 307 19.54 18.00 -17.13
CA GLY A 307 18.31 17.25 -17.46
C GLY A 307 18.46 15.73 -17.63
N ASP A 308 19.69 15.21 -17.56
CA ASP A 308 20.01 13.80 -17.83
C ASP A 308 20.49 13.01 -16.59
N GLY A 309 20.55 13.65 -15.42
CA GLY A 309 21.02 13.04 -14.17
C GLY A 309 20.18 11.84 -13.74
N PRO A 310 20.81 10.79 -13.16
CA PRO A 310 20.10 9.59 -12.74
C PRO A 310 19.24 9.84 -11.50
N PHE A 311 18.00 9.34 -11.51
CA PHE A 311 17.14 9.34 -10.32
C PHE A 311 16.28 8.08 -10.23
N PRO A 312 16.01 7.56 -9.02
CA PRO A 312 15.12 6.42 -8.87
C PRO A 312 13.67 6.84 -9.11
N LEU A 313 12.97 6.05 -9.92
CA LEU A 313 11.53 6.11 -10.13
C LEU A 313 10.89 4.83 -9.59
N VAL A 314 10.39 4.90 -8.36
CA VAL A 314 9.76 3.76 -7.70
C VAL A 314 8.33 3.60 -8.21
N MET A 315 7.95 2.39 -8.63
CA MET A 315 6.67 2.08 -9.28
C MET A 315 5.88 1.12 -8.40
N VAL A 316 4.71 1.56 -7.89
CA VAL A 316 3.89 0.80 -6.93
C VAL A 316 2.42 0.74 -7.36
N GLY A 317 1.79 -0.42 -7.17
CA GLY A 317 0.35 -0.61 -7.34
C GLY A 317 -0.02 -1.41 -8.59
N GLY A 318 -1.17 -2.10 -8.50
CA GLY A 318 -1.58 -3.11 -9.48
C GLY A 318 -1.83 -2.60 -10.90
N VAL A 319 -2.01 -1.28 -11.10
CA VAL A 319 -2.11 -0.70 -12.46
C VAL A 319 -0.76 -0.71 -13.17
N LEU A 320 0.35 -0.64 -12.42
CA LEU A 320 1.72 -0.62 -12.93
C LEU A 320 2.35 -2.02 -12.99
N GLU A 321 1.63 -3.06 -12.55
CA GLU A 321 2.09 -4.44 -12.65
C GLU A 321 2.01 -4.94 -14.10
N ALA A 322 3.00 -5.77 -14.48
CA ALA A 322 3.15 -6.22 -15.85
C ALA A 322 1.97 -7.12 -16.30
N ASN A 323 1.35 -6.75 -17.43
CA ASN A 323 0.38 -7.59 -18.13
C ASN A 323 1.00 -8.19 -19.39
N LYS A 324 0.33 -9.20 -19.97
CA LYS A 324 0.91 -10.02 -21.04
C LYS A 324 1.12 -9.25 -22.35
N ARG A 325 0.14 -8.44 -22.80
CA ARG A 325 0.24 -7.69 -24.06
C ARG A 325 0.05 -6.19 -23.86
N TRP A 326 -0.79 -5.75 -22.93
CA TRP A 326 -0.93 -4.34 -22.58
C TRP A 326 -0.33 -3.96 -21.22
N ASP A 327 0.93 -3.53 -21.22
CA ASP A 327 1.67 -3.18 -20.01
C ASP A 327 1.72 -1.66 -19.79
N ILE A 328 0.81 -1.15 -18.95
CA ILE A 328 0.71 0.28 -18.59
C ILE A 328 2.03 0.76 -17.97
N GLY A 329 2.62 -0.03 -17.07
CA GLY A 329 3.87 0.31 -16.39
C GLY A 329 5.02 0.54 -17.39
N LYS A 330 5.18 -0.35 -18.38
CA LYS A 330 6.20 -0.19 -19.43
C LYS A 330 5.95 1.04 -20.31
N GLU A 331 4.73 1.33 -20.72
CA GLU A 331 4.46 2.52 -21.53
C GLU A 331 4.66 3.81 -20.74
N VAL A 332 4.31 3.85 -19.45
CA VAL A 332 4.62 4.99 -18.57
C VAL A 332 6.13 5.22 -18.51
N ILE A 333 6.91 4.16 -18.27
CA ILE A 333 8.38 4.24 -18.25
C ILE A 333 8.91 4.78 -19.57
N LYS A 334 8.41 4.29 -20.71
CA LYS A 334 8.81 4.75 -22.05
C LYS A 334 8.47 6.22 -22.28
N CYS A 335 7.28 6.67 -21.86
CA CYS A 335 6.85 8.07 -21.96
C CYS A 335 7.70 9.01 -21.08
N ILE A 336 8.16 8.54 -19.92
CA ILE A 336 9.05 9.28 -19.03
C ILE A 336 10.47 9.31 -19.60
N SER A 337 11.00 8.15 -20.00
CA SER A 337 12.38 8.00 -20.47
C SER A 337 12.69 8.80 -21.74
N ARG A 338 11.66 9.14 -22.53
CA ARG A 338 11.81 10.03 -23.69
C ARG A 338 12.25 11.45 -23.32
N ASP A 339 11.77 11.94 -22.17
CA ASP A 339 12.03 13.30 -21.71
C ASP A 339 13.07 13.32 -20.57
N TYR A 340 13.24 12.18 -19.87
CA TYR A 340 14.15 12.00 -18.74
C TYR A 340 14.89 10.66 -18.85
N PRO A 341 15.93 10.57 -19.69
CA PRO A 341 16.66 9.32 -19.93
C PRO A 341 17.39 8.79 -18.68
N GLY A 342 17.64 9.66 -17.68
CA GLY A 342 18.20 9.29 -16.38
C GLY A 342 17.21 8.62 -15.40
N ALA A 343 15.93 8.47 -15.75
CA ALA A 343 14.98 7.77 -14.90
C ALA A 343 15.37 6.29 -14.73
N ILE A 344 15.48 5.83 -13.48
CA ILE A 344 15.80 4.42 -13.14
C ILE A 344 14.53 3.79 -12.54
N PRO A 345 13.73 3.05 -13.32
CA PRO A 345 12.52 2.42 -12.81
C PRO A 345 12.85 1.33 -11.79
N ILE A 346 12.16 1.34 -10.65
CA ILE A 346 12.34 0.38 -9.56
C ILE A 346 10.97 -0.16 -9.16
N HIS A 347 10.80 -1.48 -9.26
CA HIS A 347 9.73 -2.18 -8.56
C HIS A 347 10.26 -2.63 -7.20
N PRO A 348 9.68 -2.18 -6.07
CA PRO A 348 10.16 -2.56 -4.75
C PRO A 348 10.21 -4.07 -4.57
N LYS A 349 11.30 -4.57 -3.99
CA LYS A 349 11.44 -5.99 -3.58
C LYS A 349 10.83 -6.27 -2.20
N VAL A 350 10.48 -5.21 -1.48
CA VAL A 350 9.91 -5.27 -0.12
C VAL A 350 8.66 -4.40 -0.07
N GLU A 351 7.77 -4.73 0.86
CA GLU A 351 6.53 -3.97 1.06
C GLU A 351 6.78 -2.58 1.67
N PRO A 352 5.88 -1.60 1.48
CA PRO A 352 6.05 -0.25 2.03
C PRO A 352 6.26 -0.20 3.54
N ALA A 353 5.67 -1.13 4.31
CA ALA A 353 5.91 -1.21 5.76
C ALA A 353 7.39 -1.42 6.10
N VAL A 354 8.14 -2.16 5.28
CA VAL A 354 9.61 -2.29 5.43
C VAL A 354 10.31 -0.97 5.10
N GLY A 355 9.86 -0.27 4.06
CA GLY A 355 10.31 1.09 3.76
C GLY A 355 10.13 2.03 4.95
N ALA A 356 8.96 2.00 5.59
CA ALA A 356 8.68 2.76 6.81
C ALA A 356 9.63 2.37 7.96
N ALA A 357 9.90 1.09 8.19
CA ALA A 357 10.85 0.67 9.22
C ALA A 357 12.27 1.21 8.96
N LEU A 358 12.74 1.17 7.70
CA LEU A 358 14.04 1.75 7.33
C LEU A 358 14.08 3.27 7.56
N LEU A 359 12.97 3.98 7.32
CA LEU A 359 12.86 5.40 7.66
C LEU A 359 12.94 5.63 9.16
N ALA A 360 12.24 4.82 9.96
CA ALA A 360 12.30 4.90 11.41
C ALA A 360 13.73 4.79 11.92
N TRP A 361 14.51 3.86 11.33
CA TRP A 361 15.94 3.71 11.62
C TRP A 361 16.77 4.93 11.19
N ASN A 362 16.62 5.37 9.94
CA ASN A 362 17.38 6.51 9.41
C ASN A 362 17.18 7.79 10.22
N PHE A 363 15.93 8.11 10.58
CA PHE A 363 15.63 9.28 11.39
C PHE A 363 16.21 9.16 12.79
N LEU A 364 16.07 7.98 13.43
CA LEU A 364 16.65 7.72 14.75
C LEU A 364 18.18 7.91 14.76
N MET A 365 18.88 7.43 13.73
CA MET A 365 20.34 7.57 13.62
C MET A 365 20.77 9.02 13.36
N THR A 366 20.01 9.76 12.53
CA THR A 366 20.30 11.17 12.24
C THR A 366 20.10 12.06 13.46
N GLU A 367 19.04 11.84 14.24
CA GLU A 367 18.80 12.56 15.51
C GLU A 367 19.85 12.26 16.58
N SER A 368 20.49 11.09 16.54
CA SER A 368 21.52 10.70 17.52
C SER A 368 22.89 11.33 17.23
N GLN A 369 23.07 11.94 16.06
CA GLN A 369 24.31 12.60 15.64
C GLN A 369 24.29 14.13 15.83
N ASN A 370 23.10 14.70 16.08
CA ASN A 370 22.89 16.12 16.41
C ASN A 370 22.67 16.29 17.91
#